data_AF-A0A1Q2HPA3-F1
#
_entry.id   AF-A0A1Q2HPA3-F1
#
_cell.length_a   1.000
_cell.length_b   1.000
_cell.length_c   1.000
_cell.angle_alpha   90.00
_cell.angle_beta   90.00
_cell.angle_gamma   90.00
#
_symmetry.space_group_name_H-M   'P 1'
#
loop_
_entity.id
_entity.type
_entity.pdbx_description
1 polymer ?
#
loop_
_entity_poly.entity_id
_entity_poly.type
_entity_poly.pdbx_seq_one_letter_code
_entity_poly.pdbx_strand_id
1 'polypeptide(L)'
;MENKELNKKGHKMKTKALFMNVTAFSLLCIMLPCATQAASPEWENPQGYDYSMCIYAQVFDQQGNQIAFAPDSAISAWTSEGTISGCSAEPVDSPAGTIFAFQAFYDLSIAEDFSLKVYDRELDEVFETEYIFDFETGSTLGDVVNPVVVVAKANYLPCDFNEDGFVDLLDLALLQSEWLSDTSLESDLNSDGKVDIKDFQLFYKEFEN
;
A
#
# COMPACT_ATOMS: atom_id res chain seq x y z
N MET A 1 35.93 37.31 72.16
CA MET A 1 34.78 38.26 72.04
C MET A 1 34.93 38.96 70.71
N GLU A 2 33.79 39.33 70.13
CA GLU A 2 33.62 40.10 68.90
C GLU A 2 33.14 39.28 67.69
N ASN A 3 32.18 39.89 67.03
CA ASN A 3 30.97 39.36 66.42
C ASN A 3 30.82 40.10 65.08
N LYS A 4 29.97 39.59 64.18
CA LYS A 4 29.49 40.22 62.93
C LYS A 4 30.48 40.17 61.74
N GLU A 5 30.07 40.01 60.48
CA GLU A 5 28.76 40.18 59.87
C GLU A 5 28.73 39.42 58.52
N LEU A 6 27.64 38.69 58.27
CA LEU A 6 27.29 38.11 56.97
C LEU A 6 26.89 39.25 56.01
N ASN A 7 27.70 39.50 54.97
CA ASN A 7 27.29 40.39 53.87
C ASN A 7 26.98 39.56 52.61
N LYS A 8 25.71 39.17 52.48
CA LYS A 8 25.11 38.68 51.22
C LYS A 8 25.01 39.85 50.24
N LYS A 9 25.92 39.95 49.28
CA LYS A 9 25.73 40.79 48.09
C LYS A 9 24.66 40.17 47.20
N GLY A 10 23.46 40.76 47.25
CA GLY A 10 22.37 40.49 46.31
C GLY A 10 22.78 40.82 44.88
N HIS A 11 22.80 39.80 44.03
CA HIS A 11 22.80 39.99 42.59
C HIS A 11 21.36 40.21 42.13
N LYS A 12 21.03 41.49 41.93
CA LYS A 12 19.75 41.96 41.39
C LYS A 12 19.68 41.56 39.92
N MET A 13 19.17 40.37 39.61
CA MET A 13 18.83 40.01 38.23
C MET A 13 17.73 40.96 37.75
N LYS A 14 18.09 41.84 36.82
CA LYS A 14 17.14 42.70 36.12
C LYS A 14 16.31 41.82 35.19
N THR A 15 15.05 41.68 35.53
CA THR A 15 13.96 41.23 34.66
C THR A 15 14.01 41.98 33.33
N LYS A 16 14.28 41.27 32.24
CA LYS A 16 13.85 41.68 30.90
C LYS A 16 12.75 40.71 30.50
N ALA A 17 11.51 41.12 30.75
CA ALA A 17 10.35 40.49 30.15
C ALA A 17 10.46 40.72 28.64
N LEU A 18 10.74 39.64 27.90
CA LEU A 18 10.64 39.64 26.45
C LEU A 18 9.13 39.51 26.14
N PHE A 19 8.48 40.64 25.90
CA PHE A 19 7.17 40.63 25.24
C PHE A 19 7.42 40.19 23.79
N MET A 20 7.22 38.91 23.51
CA MET A 20 7.22 38.41 22.14
C MET A 20 5.83 38.65 21.55
N ASN A 21 5.82 39.59 20.62
CA ASN A 21 4.67 40.10 19.89
C ASN A 21 4.17 38.99 18.94
N VAL A 22 3.07 38.33 19.29
CA VAL A 22 2.40 37.36 18.40
C VAL A 22 1.51 38.17 17.46
N THR A 23 2.08 38.61 16.35
CA THR A 23 1.33 39.25 15.27
C THR A 23 1.73 38.62 13.94
N ALA A 24 0.69 38.36 13.14
CA ALA A 24 0.69 37.77 11.81
C ALA A 24 0.78 36.24 11.78
N PHE A 25 -0.36 35.61 12.12
CA PHE A 25 -0.79 34.37 11.49
C PHE A 25 -1.09 34.71 10.02
N SER A 26 -0.03 34.81 9.21
CA SER A 26 -0.19 34.93 7.77
C SER A 26 -0.62 33.56 7.29
N LEU A 27 -1.91 33.46 6.95
CA LEU A 27 -2.48 32.29 6.29
C LEU A 27 -1.83 32.20 4.89
N LEU A 28 -0.62 31.66 4.83
CA LEU A 28 -0.06 31.16 3.60
C LEU A 28 -0.89 29.91 3.28
N CYS A 29 -1.95 30.11 2.50
CA CYS A 29 -2.55 29.02 1.73
C CYS A 29 -1.43 28.49 0.84
N ILE A 30 -0.68 27.53 1.37
CA ILE A 30 0.10 26.61 0.57
C ILE A 30 -0.97 25.98 -0.32
N MET A 31 -0.94 26.36 -1.60
CA MET A 31 -1.63 25.59 -2.63
C MET A 31 -1.01 24.21 -2.49
N LEU A 32 -1.72 23.31 -1.80
CA LEU A 32 -1.46 21.90 -1.91
C LEU A 32 -1.38 21.64 -3.42
N PRO A 33 -0.32 20.98 -3.92
CA PRO A 33 -0.41 20.43 -5.25
C PRO A 33 -1.73 19.67 -5.29
N CYS A 34 -2.59 20.08 -6.23
CA CYS A 34 -3.75 19.28 -6.61
C CYS A 34 -3.22 17.86 -6.69
N ALA A 35 -3.69 16.99 -5.80
CA ALA A 35 -3.32 15.59 -5.85
C ALA A 35 -3.51 15.18 -7.31
N THR A 36 -2.40 14.86 -7.99
CA THR A 36 -2.46 14.11 -9.22
C THR A 36 -3.30 12.91 -8.86
N GLN A 37 -4.51 12.88 -9.41
CA GLN A 37 -5.38 11.73 -9.28
C GLN A 37 -4.62 10.59 -9.91
N ALA A 38 -3.90 9.85 -9.08
CA ALA A 38 -3.98 8.41 -9.03
C ALA A 38 -4.82 7.86 -10.17
N ALA A 39 -4.15 7.51 -11.26
CA ALA A 39 -4.80 7.06 -12.47
C ALA A 39 -5.36 5.67 -12.15
N SER A 40 -6.63 5.62 -11.74
CA SER A 40 -7.41 4.39 -11.81
C SER A 40 -7.07 3.73 -13.15
N PRO A 41 -6.59 2.49 -13.14
CA PRO A 41 -6.24 1.83 -14.38
C PRO A 41 -7.52 1.82 -15.21
N GLU A 42 -7.49 2.45 -16.39
CA GLU A 42 -8.65 2.64 -17.28
C GLU A 42 -9.13 1.28 -17.85
N TRP A 43 -9.42 0.33 -16.97
CA TRP A 43 -9.88 -1.01 -17.24
C TRP A 43 -11.33 -0.94 -17.66
N GLU A 44 -11.58 -1.25 -18.92
CA GLU A 44 -12.92 -1.29 -19.48
C GLU A 44 -13.36 -2.72 -19.72
N ASN A 45 -14.63 -3.00 -19.44
CA ASN A 45 -15.23 -4.26 -19.79
C ASN A 45 -15.24 -4.41 -21.32
N PRO A 46 -14.69 -5.51 -21.86
CA PRO A 46 -14.61 -5.68 -23.28
C PRO A 46 -16.00 -5.85 -23.91
N GLN A 47 -16.09 -5.53 -25.20
CA GLN A 47 -17.34 -5.55 -25.96
C GLN A 47 -17.26 -6.55 -27.11
N GLY A 48 -18.40 -7.12 -27.48
CA GLY A 48 -18.51 -7.99 -28.66
C GLY A 48 -18.18 -9.47 -28.43
N TYR A 49 -17.99 -9.88 -27.17
CA TYR A 49 -17.84 -11.29 -26.80
C TYR A 49 -19.21 -11.98 -26.64
N ASP A 50 -19.28 -13.23 -27.05
CA ASP A 50 -20.52 -14.04 -27.04
C ASP A 50 -20.76 -14.79 -25.72
N TYR A 51 -19.70 -15.03 -24.94
CA TYR A 51 -19.76 -15.82 -23.72
C TYR A 51 -19.31 -15.03 -22.51
N SER A 52 -19.93 -15.32 -21.35
CA SER A 52 -19.54 -14.74 -20.07
C SER A 52 -19.63 -15.73 -18.91
N MET A 53 -18.93 -15.41 -17.82
CA MET A 53 -19.02 -16.08 -16.52
C MET A 53 -19.03 -15.06 -15.39
N CYS A 54 -19.61 -15.42 -14.24
CA CYS A 54 -19.69 -14.54 -13.06
C CYS A 54 -18.56 -14.85 -12.07
N ILE A 55 -17.99 -13.82 -11.45
CA ILE A 55 -16.91 -13.96 -10.47
C ILE A 55 -17.23 -13.13 -9.23
N TYR A 56 -17.11 -13.76 -8.06
CA TYR A 56 -17.18 -13.15 -6.74
C TYR A 56 -15.85 -13.39 -6.03
N ALA A 57 -15.11 -12.32 -5.74
CA ALA A 57 -13.76 -12.41 -5.19
C ALA A 57 -13.56 -11.54 -3.95
N GLN A 58 -12.76 -12.01 -3.00
CA GLN A 58 -12.18 -11.21 -1.92
C GLN A 58 -10.68 -11.13 -2.10
N VAL A 59 -10.13 -9.94 -1.91
CA VAL A 59 -8.70 -9.71 -2.07
C VAL A 59 -8.03 -9.56 -0.71
N PHE A 60 -6.96 -10.32 -0.52
CA PHE A 60 -6.11 -10.24 0.66
C PHE A 60 -4.66 -10.02 0.25
N ASP A 61 -3.87 -9.40 1.12
CA ASP A 61 -2.42 -9.39 1.02
C ASP A 61 -1.82 -10.77 1.38
N GLN A 62 -0.50 -10.89 1.31
CA GLN A 62 0.22 -12.13 1.63
C GLN A 62 0.22 -12.46 3.14
N GLN A 63 -0.14 -11.49 3.98
CA GLN A 63 -0.23 -11.59 5.44
C GLN A 63 -1.64 -12.01 5.89
N GLY A 64 -2.61 -12.04 4.97
CA GLY A 64 -4.00 -12.40 5.20
C GLY A 64 -4.89 -11.23 5.65
N ASN A 65 -4.45 -9.98 5.50
CA ASN A 65 -5.29 -8.80 5.70
C ASN A 65 -6.05 -8.48 4.42
N GLN A 66 -7.31 -8.05 4.57
CA GLN A 66 -8.11 -7.65 3.42
C GLN A 66 -7.62 -6.29 2.89
N ILE A 67 -7.47 -6.18 1.57
CA ILE A 67 -7.06 -4.95 0.87
C ILE A 67 -8.09 -4.58 -0.21
N ALA A 68 -7.88 -3.45 -0.90
CA ALA A 68 -8.68 -2.97 -2.02
C ALA A 68 -10.18 -2.88 -1.71
N PHE A 69 -10.53 -2.50 -0.47
CA PHE A 69 -11.92 -2.37 -0.01
C PHE A 69 -12.46 -0.93 -0.12
N ALA A 70 -11.63 0.03 -0.50
CA ALA A 70 -12.05 1.42 -0.69
C ALA A 70 -12.88 1.58 -1.98
N PRO A 71 -13.83 2.54 -2.02
CA PRO A 71 -14.49 2.93 -3.26
C PRO A 71 -13.46 3.25 -4.36
N ASP A 72 -13.82 3.00 -5.62
CA ASP A 72 -12.94 3.12 -6.80
C ASP A 72 -11.76 2.12 -6.86
N SER A 73 -11.64 1.19 -5.90
CA SER A 73 -10.79 0.00 -6.09
C SER A 73 -11.42 -0.93 -7.13
N ALA A 74 -10.62 -1.74 -7.82
CA ALA A 74 -11.12 -2.60 -8.88
C ALA A 74 -10.37 -3.93 -8.96
N ILE A 75 -11.02 -4.95 -9.50
CA ILE A 75 -10.38 -6.20 -9.93
C ILE A 75 -10.67 -6.40 -11.42
N SER A 76 -9.72 -7.00 -12.14
CA SER A 76 -9.86 -7.35 -13.55
C SER A 76 -9.39 -8.76 -13.83
N ALA A 77 -10.03 -9.41 -14.80
CA ALA A 77 -9.64 -10.70 -15.34
C ALA A 77 -8.90 -10.54 -16.66
N TRP A 78 -7.87 -11.36 -16.88
CA TRP A 78 -6.96 -11.29 -18.02
C TRP A 78 -6.80 -12.66 -18.65
N THR A 79 -6.76 -12.69 -19.98
CA THR A 79 -6.40 -13.90 -20.74
C THR A 79 -4.91 -14.19 -20.59
N SER A 80 -4.48 -15.41 -20.89
CA SER A 80 -3.05 -15.79 -20.94
C SER A 80 -2.22 -14.97 -21.95
N GLU A 81 -2.89 -14.32 -22.91
CA GLU A 81 -2.27 -13.39 -23.87
C GLU A 81 -2.14 -11.96 -23.32
N GLY A 82 -2.60 -11.70 -22.09
CA GLY A 82 -2.54 -10.38 -21.46
C GLY A 82 -3.60 -9.41 -21.98
N THR A 83 -4.75 -9.92 -22.44
CA THR A 83 -5.90 -9.08 -22.83
C THR A 83 -6.95 -9.07 -21.73
N ILE A 84 -7.54 -7.91 -21.44
CA ILE A 84 -8.61 -7.80 -20.45
C ILE A 84 -9.86 -8.56 -20.91
N SER A 85 -10.37 -9.40 -20.03
CA SER A 85 -11.58 -10.21 -20.23
C SER A 85 -12.76 -9.70 -19.40
N GLY A 86 -12.52 -8.89 -18.37
CA GLY A 86 -13.57 -8.23 -17.60
C GLY A 86 -13.01 -7.46 -16.42
N CYS A 87 -13.80 -6.54 -15.87
CA CYS A 87 -13.45 -5.77 -14.67
C CYS A 87 -14.67 -5.41 -13.82
N SER A 88 -14.44 -5.23 -12.52
CA SER A 88 -15.41 -4.63 -11.60
C SER A 88 -15.40 -3.10 -11.69
N ALA A 89 -16.54 -2.47 -11.41
CA ALA A 89 -16.60 -1.01 -11.26
C ALA A 89 -16.12 -0.53 -9.88
N GLU A 90 -16.53 -1.22 -8.82
CA GLU A 90 -16.18 -0.91 -7.43
C GLU A 90 -16.40 -2.16 -6.55
N PRO A 91 -15.79 -2.23 -5.35
CA PRO A 91 -16.10 -3.27 -4.37
C PRO A 91 -17.52 -3.07 -3.79
N VAL A 92 -18.13 -4.18 -3.34
CA VAL A 92 -19.49 -4.22 -2.79
C VAL A 92 -19.53 -4.94 -1.45
N ASP A 93 -20.40 -4.48 -0.54
CA ASP A 93 -20.61 -5.15 0.74
C ASP A 93 -21.41 -6.45 0.59
N SER A 94 -20.99 -7.48 1.32
CA SER A 94 -21.63 -8.80 1.34
C SER A 94 -21.60 -9.43 2.74
N PRO A 95 -22.34 -10.54 2.97
CA PRO A 95 -22.20 -11.34 4.18
C PRO A 95 -20.79 -11.87 4.46
N ALA A 96 -19.95 -12.03 3.42
CA ALA A 96 -18.55 -12.44 3.56
C ALA A 96 -17.61 -11.27 3.91
N GLY A 97 -18.12 -10.04 3.94
CA GLY A 97 -17.32 -8.81 3.99
C GLY A 97 -17.38 -8.07 2.65
N THR A 98 -16.44 -7.16 2.42
CA THR A 98 -16.32 -6.46 1.13
C THR A 98 -15.82 -7.43 0.07
N ILE A 99 -16.42 -7.44 -1.12
CA ILE A 99 -16.08 -8.33 -2.25
C ILE A 99 -16.08 -7.56 -3.56
N PHE A 100 -15.51 -8.15 -4.59
CA PHE A 100 -15.72 -7.74 -5.98
C PHE A 100 -16.69 -8.70 -6.67
N ALA A 101 -17.67 -8.15 -7.38
CA ALA A 101 -18.60 -8.92 -8.20
C ALA A 101 -18.54 -8.39 -9.64
N PHE A 102 -18.18 -9.24 -10.60
CA PHE A 102 -18.05 -8.85 -12.01
C PHE A 102 -18.23 -10.04 -12.95
N GLN A 103 -18.19 -9.77 -14.26
CA GLN A 103 -18.22 -10.80 -15.28
C GLN A 103 -16.92 -10.80 -16.08
N ALA A 104 -16.40 -11.98 -16.38
CA ALA A 104 -15.39 -12.18 -17.40
C ALA A 104 -16.08 -12.60 -18.71
N PHE A 105 -15.53 -12.19 -19.84
CA PHE A 105 -16.07 -12.37 -21.18
C PHE A 105 -15.04 -12.95 -22.14
N TYR A 106 -15.45 -13.84 -23.04
CA TYR A 106 -14.54 -14.44 -24.01
C TYR A 106 -15.25 -14.93 -25.28
N ASP A 107 -14.47 -15.20 -26.33
CA ASP A 107 -14.96 -15.71 -27.62
C ASP A 107 -15.25 -17.21 -27.61
N LEU A 108 -14.61 -17.96 -26.71
CA LEU A 108 -14.76 -19.41 -26.59
C LEU A 108 -15.58 -19.77 -25.36
N SER A 109 -16.40 -20.83 -25.47
CA SER A 109 -17.20 -21.32 -24.36
C SER A 109 -16.35 -21.94 -23.22
N ILE A 110 -15.10 -22.32 -23.51
CA ILE A 110 -14.13 -22.86 -22.55
C ILE A 110 -12.74 -22.33 -22.93
N ALA A 111 -11.96 -21.90 -21.95
CA ALA A 111 -10.55 -21.56 -22.09
C ALA A 111 -9.82 -21.66 -20.74
N GLU A 112 -8.50 -21.84 -20.76
CA GLU A 112 -7.69 -22.08 -19.57
C GLU A 112 -6.76 -20.87 -19.31
N ASP A 113 -6.15 -20.84 -18.12
CA ASP A 113 -5.07 -19.91 -17.74
C ASP A 113 -5.46 -18.42 -17.71
N PHE A 114 -6.64 -18.10 -17.18
CA PHE A 114 -7.02 -16.71 -16.89
C PHE A 114 -6.41 -16.28 -15.56
N SER A 115 -5.95 -15.04 -15.48
CA SER A 115 -5.40 -14.46 -14.25
C SER A 115 -6.23 -13.26 -13.78
N LEU A 116 -6.00 -12.84 -12.53
CA LEU A 116 -6.60 -11.65 -11.96
C LEU A 116 -5.55 -10.58 -11.64
N LYS A 117 -5.94 -9.31 -11.74
CA LYS A 117 -5.18 -8.15 -11.22
C LYS A 117 -6.08 -7.29 -10.37
N VAL A 118 -5.52 -6.69 -9.33
CA VAL A 118 -6.26 -5.86 -8.38
C VAL A 118 -5.68 -4.46 -8.35
N TYR A 119 -6.53 -3.44 -8.45
CA TYR A 119 -6.18 -2.06 -8.16
C TYR A 119 -6.70 -1.69 -6.79
N ASP A 120 -5.81 -1.25 -5.91
CA ASP A 120 -6.17 -0.68 -4.61
C ASP A 120 -6.14 0.85 -4.71
N ARG A 121 -7.28 1.48 -4.42
CA ARG A 121 -7.40 2.94 -4.50
C ARG A 121 -6.63 3.68 -3.41
N GLU A 122 -6.50 3.11 -2.21
CA GLU A 122 -5.83 3.77 -1.08
C GLU A 122 -4.32 3.82 -1.31
N LEU A 123 -3.77 2.73 -1.83
CA LEU A 123 -2.35 2.61 -2.21
C LEU A 123 -2.06 3.19 -3.60
N ASP A 124 -3.09 3.37 -4.42
CA ASP A 124 -2.97 3.77 -5.83
C ASP A 124 -2.06 2.85 -6.65
N GLU A 125 -2.24 1.56 -6.46
CA GLU A 125 -1.33 0.54 -7.00
C GLU A 125 -2.09 -0.62 -7.63
N VAL A 126 -1.51 -1.18 -8.70
CA VAL A 126 -1.98 -2.43 -9.32
C VAL A 126 -1.12 -3.60 -8.85
N PHE A 127 -1.76 -4.55 -8.19
CA PHE A 127 -1.20 -5.82 -7.76
C PHE A 127 -1.48 -6.92 -8.78
N GLU A 128 -0.44 -7.67 -9.11
CA GLU A 128 -0.59 -8.97 -9.77
C GLU A 128 -1.13 -10.00 -8.76
N THR A 129 -1.72 -11.08 -9.24
CA THR A 129 -2.18 -12.17 -8.38
C THR A 129 -1.68 -13.51 -8.90
N GLU A 130 -1.49 -14.48 -8.00
CA GLU A 130 -1.16 -15.85 -8.40
C GLU A 130 -2.41 -16.71 -8.65
N TYR A 131 -3.61 -16.09 -8.59
CA TYR A 131 -4.86 -16.80 -8.81
C TYR A 131 -5.07 -17.03 -10.31
N ILE A 132 -5.10 -18.30 -10.70
CA ILE A 132 -5.38 -18.75 -12.07
C ILE A 132 -6.70 -19.51 -12.07
N PHE A 133 -7.53 -19.30 -13.09
CA PHE A 133 -8.79 -20.03 -13.26
C PHE A 133 -9.06 -20.38 -14.73
N ASP A 134 -9.92 -21.37 -14.91
CA ASP A 134 -10.43 -21.74 -16.23
C ASP A 134 -11.77 -21.05 -16.47
N PHE A 135 -11.91 -20.48 -17.66
CA PHE A 135 -13.15 -19.90 -18.13
C PHE A 135 -14.10 -21.01 -18.62
N GLU A 136 -15.33 -21.01 -18.12
CA GLU A 136 -16.42 -21.84 -18.62
C GLU A 136 -17.70 -21.00 -18.73
N THR A 137 -18.33 -20.96 -19.90
CA THR A 137 -19.50 -20.11 -20.15
C THR A 137 -20.66 -20.44 -19.20
N GLY A 138 -21.29 -19.39 -18.66
CA GLY A 138 -22.44 -19.51 -17.76
C GLY A 138 -22.11 -20.08 -16.38
N SER A 139 -20.83 -20.36 -16.10
CA SER A 139 -20.38 -20.78 -14.77
C SER A 139 -20.29 -19.58 -13.81
N THR A 140 -20.07 -19.88 -12.53
CA THR A 140 -19.85 -18.88 -11.50
C THR A 140 -18.71 -19.30 -10.59
N LEU A 141 -17.76 -18.40 -10.36
CA LEU A 141 -16.69 -18.55 -9.38
C LEU A 141 -17.06 -17.83 -8.08
N GLY A 142 -17.18 -18.59 -6.99
CA GLY A 142 -17.58 -18.08 -5.69
C GLY A 142 -19.05 -17.62 -5.62
N ASP A 143 -19.44 -17.07 -4.48
CA ASP A 143 -20.72 -16.40 -4.30
C ASP A 143 -20.61 -15.29 -3.24
N VAL A 144 -21.72 -14.59 -2.95
CA VAL A 144 -21.74 -13.47 -1.97
C VAL A 144 -21.50 -13.90 -0.51
N VAL A 145 -21.57 -15.19 -0.20
CA VAL A 145 -21.31 -15.78 1.13
C VAL A 145 -19.96 -16.50 1.16
N ASN A 146 -19.56 -17.13 0.06
CA ASN A 146 -18.31 -17.88 -0.10
C ASN A 146 -17.57 -17.40 -1.37
N PRO A 147 -17.04 -16.17 -1.38
CA PRO A 147 -16.29 -15.65 -2.50
C PRO A 147 -14.96 -16.42 -2.66
N VAL A 148 -14.40 -16.36 -3.85
CA VAL A 148 -13.04 -16.83 -4.10
C VAL A 148 -12.06 -15.93 -3.37
N VAL A 149 -11.10 -16.53 -2.66
CA VAL A 149 -9.99 -15.79 -2.03
C VAL A 149 -8.89 -15.58 -3.05
N VAL A 150 -8.61 -14.32 -3.35
CA VAL A 150 -7.55 -13.87 -4.24
C VAL A 150 -6.46 -13.24 -3.39
N VAL A 151 -5.24 -13.75 -3.49
CA VAL A 151 -4.09 -13.16 -2.80
C VAL A 151 -3.40 -12.21 -3.79
N ALA A 152 -3.49 -10.92 -3.49
CA ALA A 152 -2.70 -9.91 -4.17
C ALA A 152 -1.24 -10.13 -3.81
N LYS A 153 -0.43 -10.30 -4.84
CA LYS A 153 1.01 -10.20 -4.69
C LYS A 153 1.28 -8.72 -4.54
N ALA A 154 1.51 -8.29 -3.31
CA ALA A 154 2.15 -7.01 -3.07
C ALA A 154 3.32 -6.91 -4.07
N ASN A 155 3.54 -5.75 -4.67
CA ASN A 155 4.88 -5.44 -5.15
C ASN A 155 5.74 -5.24 -3.90
N TYR A 156 5.84 -6.29 -3.07
CA TYR A 156 6.61 -6.33 -1.85
C TYR A 156 8.04 -6.19 -2.31
N LEU A 157 8.49 -4.95 -2.26
CA LEU A 157 9.87 -4.60 -2.32
C LEU A 157 10.35 -4.84 -0.89
N PRO A 158 11.16 -5.89 -0.64
CA PRO A 158 11.57 -6.25 0.73
C PRO A 158 12.30 -5.13 1.46
N CYS A 159 12.65 -4.07 0.73
CA CYS A 159 13.47 -2.94 1.14
C CYS A 159 12.68 -1.62 1.15
N ASP A 160 11.37 -1.64 0.90
CA ASP A 160 10.47 -0.50 1.09
C ASP A 160 10.03 -0.51 2.56
N PHE A 161 10.81 0.16 3.40
CA PHE A 161 10.61 0.18 4.85
C PHE A 161 9.62 1.26 5.30
N ASN A 162 9.38 2.28 4.46
CA ASN A 162 8.41 3.33 4.75
C ASN A 162 7.02 3.04 4.14
N GLU A 163 6.89 1.94 3.40
CA GLU A 163 5.68 1.46 2.72
C GLU A 163 5.12 2.49 1.72
N ASP A 164 6.01 3.19 1.00
CA ASP A 164 5.62 4.19 0.00
C ASP A 164 5.55 3.66 -1.44
N GLY A 165 5.81 2.37 -1.62
CA GLY A 165 5.76 1.65 -2.90
C GLY A 165 7.06 1.74 -3.70
N PHE A 166 8.10 2.39 -3.17
CA PHE A 166 9.41 2.52 -3.81
C PHE A 166 10.52 2.03 -2.87
N VAL A 167 11.64 1.58 -3.43
CA VAL A 167 12.89 1.40 -2.66
C VAL A 167 13.80 2.57 -2.99
N ASP A 168 13.84 3.57 -2.11
CA ASP A 168 14.54 4.81 -2.38
C ASP A 168 15.46 5.28 -1.24
N LEU A 169 15.85 6.57 -1.26
CA LEU A 169 16.74 7.15 -0.25
C LEU A 169 16.09 7.26 1.14
N LEU A 170 14.77 7.29 1.22
CA LEU A 170 14.01 7.30 2.47
C LEU A 170 14.09 5.95 3.16
N ASP A 171 13.98 4.85 2.42
CA ASP A 171 14.18 3.50 2.97
C ASP A 171 15.62 3.28 3.41
N LEU A 172 16.58 3.79 2.63
CA LEU A 172 17.97 3.76 3.04
C LEU A 172 18.18 4.52 4.36
N ALA A 173 17.45 5.62 4.58
CA ALA A 173 17.53 6.36 5.84
C ALA A 173 16.94 5.57 7.01
N LEU A 174 15.87 4.79 6.78
CA LEU A 174 15.31 3.88 7.77
C LEU A 174 16.28 2.74 8.10
N LEU A 175 16.86 2.08 7.10
CA LEU A 175 17.91 1.07 7.29
C LEU A 175 19.10 1.61 8.08
N GLN A 176 19.55 2.82 7.76
CA GLN A 176 20.64 3.47 8.49
C GLN A 176 20.26 3.80 9.95
N SER A 177 18.99 4.09 10.21
CA SER A 177 18.50 4.37 11.57
C SER A 177 18.58 3.14 12.48
N GLU A 178 18.51 1.94 11.90
CA GLU A 178 18.64 0.66 12.59
C GLU A 178 20.06 0.07 12.52
N TRP A 179 21.05 0.78 11.98
CA TRP A 179 22.37 0.23 11.74
C TRP A 179 23.04 -0.33 13.01
N LEU A 180 23.45 -1.60 12.96
CA LEU A 180 24.01 -2.39 14.06
C LEU A 180 23.03 -2.61 15.23
N SER A 181 21.74 -2.40 15.02
CA SER A 181 20.69 -2.75 15.97
C SER A 181 20.57 -4.26 16.12
N ASP A 182 20.30 -4.69 17.35
CA ASP A 182 19.92 -6.04 17.75
C ASP A 182 18.53 -6.07 18.43
N THR A 183 17.78 -4.97 18.34
CA THR A 183 16.47 -4.80 19.01
C THR A 183 15.38 -4.30 18.07
N SER A 184 15.69 -3.34 17.21
CA SER A 184 14.88 -3.02 16.03
C SER A 184 15.44 -3.81 14.84
N LEU A 185 14.61 -4.68 14.27
CA LEU A 185 14.99 -5.66 13.25
C LEU A 185 14.08 -5.56 12.02
N GLU A 186 13.43 -4.42 11.81
CA GLU A 186 12.55 -4.21 10.65
C GLU A 186 13.39 -4.19 9.36
N SER A 187 14.64 -3.72 9.44
CA SER A 187 15.62 -3.71 8.35
C SER A 187 16.56 -4.93 8.33
N ASP A 188 16.31 -5.98 9.13
CA ASP A 188 17.09 -7.24 9.13
C ASP A 188 16.62 -8.16 8.00
N LEU A 189 17.01 -7.78 6.78
CA LEU A 189 16.61 -8.42 5.53
C LEU A 189 17.06 -9.89 5.42
N ASN A 190 18.13 -10.27 6.12
CA ASN A 190 18.64 -11.65 6.11
C ASN A 190 18.22 -12.48 7.33
N SER A 191 17.53 -11.85 8.29
CA SER A 191 17.00 -12.46 9.52
C SER A 191 18.08 -13.13 10.39
N ASP A 192 19.29 -12.57 10.46
CA ASP A 192 20.35 -13.08 11.35
C ASP A 192 20.34 -12.46 12.76
N GLY A 193 19.33 -11.63 13.04
CA GLY A 193 19.11 -10.96 14.31
C GLY A 193 19.92 -9.68 14.46
N LYS A 194 20.48 -9.15 13.36
CA LYS A 194 21.25 -7.90 13.33
C LYS A 194 21.05 -7.18 12.02
N VAL A 195 20.91 -5.86 12.08
CA VAL A 195 20.97 -5.01 10.89
C VAL A 195 22.43 -4.65 10.62
N ASP A 196 23.04 -5.23 9.60
CA ASP A 196 24.44 -5.01 9.25
C ASP A 196 24.72 -4.86 7.74
N ILE A 197 25.99 -5.00 7.36
CA ILE A 197 26.44 -4.85 5.98
C ILE A 197 25.82 -5.87 5.03
N LYS A 198 25.37 -7.03 5.51
CA LYS A 198 24.68 -8.01 4.68
C LYS A 198 23.29 -7.53 4.29
N ASP A 199 22.57 -6.87 5.19
CA ASP A 199 21.27 -6.29 4.89
C ASP A 199 21.42 -5.15 3.89
N PHE A 200 22.42 -4.28 4.09
CA PHE A 200 22.74 -3.26 3.08
C PHE A 200 23.05 -3.85 1.70
N GLN A 201 23.71 -5.00 1.62
CA GLN A 201 23.97 -5.69 0.34
C GLN A 201 22.69 -6.25 -0.30
N LEU A 202 21.70 -6.64 0.49
CA LEU A 202 20.39 -7.05 -0.01
C LEU A 202 19.61 -5.82 -0.50
N PHE A 203 19.58 -4.75 0.30
CA PHE A 203 18.99 -3.46 -0.05
C PHE A 203 19.49 -2.93 -1.40
N TYR A 204 20.81 -2.93 -1.60
CA TYR A 204 21.41 -2.41 -2.84
C TYR A 204 20.98 -3.18 -4.10
N LYS A 205 20.66 -4.48 -3.97
CA LYS A 205 20.20 -5.27 -5.12
C LYS A 205 18.81 -4.86 -5.59
N GLU A 206 17.95 -4.45 -4.66
CA GLU A 206 16.58 -4.02 -4.96
C GLU A 206 16.54 -2.55 -5.38
N PHE A 207 17.41 -1.70 -4.81
CA PHE A 207 17.52 -0.27 -5.15
C PHE A 207 17.95 -0.01 -6.61
N GLU A 208 18.61 -0.97 -7.28
CA GLU A 208 19.06 -0.83 -8.68
C GLU A 208 18.08 -1.39 -9.74
N ASN A 209 16.97 -2.02 -9.33
CA ASN A 209 15.96 -2.58 -10.24
C ASN A 209 14.88 -1.57 -10.59
#